data_AF-A0A7Y8HJM2-F1
#
_entry.id   AF-A0A7Y8HJM2-F1
#
_cell.length_a   1.000
_cell.length_b   1.000
_cell.length_c   1.000
_cell.angle_alpha   90.00
_cell.angle_beta   90.00
_cell.angle_gamma   90.00
#
_symmetry.space_group_name_H-M   'P 1'
#
loop_
_entity.id
_entity.type
_entity.pdbx_description
1 polymer ?
#
loop_
_entity_poly.entity_id
_entity_poly.type
_entity_poly.pdbx_seq_one_letter_code
_entity_poly.pdbx_strand_id
1 'polypeptide(L)' 'IYLNEYESVSKLKEDVKDYIEFYNNKRFHESLDYKKPMEVYFNSMKINEQNKLSQFNENYTFKVQSVA' A
#
# COMPACT_ATOMS: atom_id res chain seq x y z
N ILE A 1 26.02 7.76 -2.05
CA ILE A 1 24.84 8.59 -2.39
C ILE A 1 25.31 9.60 -3.42
N TYR A 2 24.69 9.64 -4.59
CA TYR A 2 24.93 10.70 -5.58
C TYR A 2 24.05 11.89 -5.23
N LEU A 3 24.65 13.07 -5.13
CA LEU A 3 23.92 14.33 -4.99
C LEU A 3 23.80 14.93 -6.39
N ASN A 4 22.58 15.04 -6.89
CA ASN A 4 22.32 15.73 -8.15
C ASN A 4 22.28 17.23 -7.87
N GLU A 5 23.01 18.00 -8.68
CA GLU A 5 22.82 19.45 -8.73
C GLU A 5 21.55 19.74 -9.55
N TYR A 6 20.69 20.59 -9.00
CA TYR A 6 19.44 20.96 -9.62
C TYR A 6 19.46 22.44 -9.98
N GLU A 7 19.17 22.74 -11.24
CA GLU A 7 19.10 24.11 -11.76
C GLU A 7 17.94 24.90 -11.14
N SER A 8 16.89 24.21 -10.67
CA SER A 8 15.76 24.84 -9.99
C SER A 8 15.06 23.88 -9.03
N VAL A 9 14.34 24.47 -8.06
CA VAL A 9 13.45 23.71 -7.16
C VAL A 9 12.36 22.95 -7.93
N SER A 10 11.88 23.51 -9.05
CA SER A 10 10.90 22.84 -9.90
C SER A 10 11.45 21.54 -10.48
N LYS A 11 12.70 21.56 -10.96
CA LYS A 11 13.35 20.35 -11.51
C LYS A 11 13.57 19.28 -10.46
N LEU A 12 14.00 19.68 -9.26
CA LEU A 12 14.10 18.78 -8.10
C LEU A 12 12.74 18.10 -7.79
N LYS A 13 11.65 18.87 -7.78
CA LYS A 13 10.32 18.34 -7.49
C LYS A 13 9.85 17.32 -8.54
N GLU A 14 10.12 17.58 -9.81
CA GLU A 14 9.80 16.66 -10.91
C GLU A 14 10.56 15.34 -10.74
N ASP A 15 11.88 15.41 -10.56
CA ASP A 15 12.71 14.21 -10.43
C ASP A 15 12.38 13.40 -9.16
N VAL A 16 12.06 14.07 -8.05
CA VAL A 16 11.60 13.39 -6.82
C VAL A 16 10.27 12.68 -7.06
N LYS A 17 9.33 13.32 -7.77
CA LYS A 17 8.05 12.71 -8.13
C LYS A 17 8.26 11.46 -8.99
N ASP A 18 9.12 11.55 -10.00
CA ASP A 18 9.44 10.42 -10.88
C ASP A 18 10.13 9.28 -10.12
N TYR A 19 11.04 9.61 -9.20
CA TYR A 19 11.67 8.61 -8.34
C TYR A 19 10.67 7.92 -7.42
N ILE A 20 9.75 8.66 -6.79
CA ILE A 20 8.70 8.08 -5.94
C ILE A 20 7.82 7.14 -6.77
N GLU A 21 7.40 7.55 -7.97
CA GLU A 21 6.60 6.72 -8.88
C GLU A 21 7.33 5.42 -9.26
N PHE A 22 8.60 5.52 -9.63
CA PHE A 22 9.44 4.36 -9.89
C PHE A 22 9.57 3.44 -8.66
N TYR A 23 9.90 4.00 -7.51
CA TYR A 23 10.09 3.25 -6.28
C TYR A 23 8.82 2.48 -5.89
N ASN A 24 7.68 3.16 -5.97
CA ASN A 24 6.40 2.63 -5.55
C ASN A 24 5.84 1.57 -6.52
N ASN A 25 5.95 1.79 -7.83
CA ASN A 25 5.24 1.00 -8.84
C ASN A 25 6.12 0.10 -9.71
N LYS A 26 7.45 0.29 -9.69
CA LYS A 26 8.38 -0.43 -10.59
C LYS A 26 9.49 -1.15 -9.84
N ARG A 27 9.99 -0.59 -8.73
CA ARG A 27 11.11 -1.17 -7.98
C ARG A 27 10.65 -2.38 -7.16
N PHE A 28 11.32 -3.52 -7.36
CA PHE A 28 11.19 -4.68 -6.49
C PHE A 28 12.01 -4.49 -5.22
N HIS A 29 11.48 -4.95 -4.10
CA HIS A 29 12.14 -4.84 -2.80
C HIS A 29 12.31 -6.23 -2.17
N GLU A 30 13.55 -6.62 -1.88
CA GLU A 30 13.87 -7.95 -1.34
C GLU A 30 13.14 -8.23 -0.01
N SER A 31 13.12 -7.25 0.91
CA SER A 31 12.39 -7.40 2.18
C SER A 31 10.86 -7.47 2.04
N LEU A 32 10.33 -7.27 0.83
CA LEU A 32 8.91 -7.41 0.50
C LEU A 32 8.68 -8.67 -0.36
N ASP A 33 9.53 -9.69 -0.23
CA ASP A 33 9.53 -10.90 -1.06
C ASP A 33 9.58 -10.57 -2.56
N TYR A 34 10.41 -9.59 -2.92
CA TYR A 34 10.53 -9.09 -4.30
C TYR A 34 9.20 -8.58 -4.88
N LYS A 35 8.28 -8.08 -4.04
CA LYS A 35 7.09 -7.33 -4.50
C LYS A 35 7.39 -5.84 -4.60
N LYS A 36 6.53 -5.12 -5.32
CA LYS A 36 6.58 -3.66 -5.37
C LYS A 36 5.89 -3.07 -4.14
N PRO A 37 6.38 -1.94 -3.59
CA PRO A 37 5.76 -1.30 -2.43
C PRO A 37 4.25 -1.04 -2.60
N MET A 38 3.80 -0.57 -3.76
CA MET A 38 2.37 -0.32 -3.98
C MET A 38 1.53 -1.59 -4.02
N GLU A 39 2.07 -2.70 -4.52
CA GLU A 39 1.35 -3.99 -4.48
C GLU A 39 1.10 -4.43 -3.05
N VAL A 40 2.10 -4.30 -2.18
CA VAL A 40 1.96 -4.62 -0.74
C VAL A 40 0.93 -3.71 -0.08
N TYR A 41 0.97 -2.41 -0.35
CA TYR A 41 0.00 -1.45 0.18
C TYR A 41 -1.45 -1.76 -0.27
N PHE A 42 -1.69 -1.97 -1.56
CA PHE A 42 -3.03 -2.28 -2.05
C PHE A 42 -3.55 -3.62 -1.51
N ASN A 43 -2.67 -4.62 -1.37
CA ASN A 43 -3.07 -5.91 -0.81
C ASN A 43 -3.42 -5.79 0.68
N SER A 44 -2.71 -4.97 1.46
CA SER A 44 -3.05 -4.75 2.86
C SER A 44 -4.41 -4.06 3.04
N MET A 45 -4.76 -3.13 2.15
CA MET A 45 -6.10 -2.51 2.14
C MET A 45 -7.20 -3.54 1.88
N LYS A 46 -7.02 -4.42 0.88
CA LYS A 46 -7.99 -5.50 0.59
C LYS A 46 -8.17 -6.46 1.76
N ILE A 47 -7.07 -6.84 2.42
CA ILE A 47 -7.11 -7.69 3.61
C ILE A 47 -7.88 -6.99 4.73
N ASN A 48 -7.64 -5.69 4.95
CA ASN A 48 -8.37 -4.92 5.95
C ASN A 48 -9.87 -4.85 5.67
N GLU A 49 -10.27 -4.70 4.40
CA GLU A 49 -11.68 -4.72 4.00
C GLU A 49 -12.32 -6.10 4.23
N GLN A 50 -11.63 -7.16 3.84
CA GLN A 50 -12.08 -8.54 4.07
C GLN A 50 -12.24 -8.83 5.57
N ASN A 51 -11.28 -8.40 6.39
CA ASN A 51 -11.35 -8.58 7.84
C ASN A 51 -12.56 -7.87 8.46
N LYS A 52 -12.88 -6.65 8.00
CA LYS A 52 -14.08 -5.93 8.44
C LYS A 52 -15.37 -6.67 8.06
N LEU A 53 -15.43 -7.22 6.85
CA LEU A 53 -16.57 -7.99 6.37
C LEU A 53 -16.75 -9.29 7.17
N SER A 54 -15.66 -10.03 7.41
CA SER A 54 -15.69 -11.26 8.21
C SER A 54 -16.16 -10.97 9.64
N GLN A 55 -15.61 -9.93 10.28
CA GLN A 55 -16.04 -9.51 11.62
C GLN A 55 -17.53 -9.14 11.66
N PHE A 56 -18.02 -8.43 10.65
CA PHE A 56 -19.45 -8.10 10.57
C PHE A 56 -20.32 -9.35 10.43
N ASN A 57 -19.93 -10.29 9.58
CA ASN A 57 -20.67 -11.53 9.34
C ASN A 57 -20.69 -12.44 10.58
N GLU A 58 -19.56 -12.55 11.28
CA GLU A 58 -19.48 -13.27 12.55
C GLU A 58 -20.44 -12.66 13.58
N ASN A 59 -20.37 -11.33 13.78
CA ASN A 59 -21.26 -10.63 14.70
C ASN A 59 -22.75 -10.82 14.36
N TYR A 60 -23.10 -10.78 13.07
CA TYR A 60 -24.47 -11.04 12.63
C TYR A 60 -24.89 -12.48 12.96
N THR A 61 -24.03 -13.47 12.67
CA THR A 61 -24.27 -14.90 12.93
C THR A 61 -24.49 -15.16 14.42
N PHE A 62 -23.63 -14.62 15.29
CA PHE A 62 -23.81 -14.74 16.74
C PHE A 62 -25.14 -14.12 17.20
N LYS A 63 -25.53 -12.97 16.62
CA LYS A 63 -26.80 -12.32 16.95
C LYS A 63 -28.00 -13.19 16.56
N VAL A 64 -28.03 -13.76 15.35
CA VAL A 64 -29.15 -14.64 14.94
C VAL A 64 -29.22 -15.94 15.76
N GLN A 65 -28.08 -16.49 16.18
CA GLN A 65 -28.06 -17.66 17.06
C GLN A 65 -28.53 -17.36 18.49
N SER A 66 -28.32 -16.13 18.98
CA SER A 66 -28.76 -15.72 20.33
C SER A 66 -30.25 -15.42 20.46
N VAL A 67 -30.97 -15.28 19.34
CA VAL A 67 -32.41 -14.96 19.31
C VAL A 67 -33.30 -16.17 18.98
N ALA A 68 -32.69 -17.34 18.72
CA ALA A 68 -33.35 -18.63 18.51
C ALA A 68 -33.27 -19.49 19.78
#